data_AF-A0A9W9SMC7-F1
#
_entry.id   AF-A0A9W9SMC7-F1
#
_cell.length_a   1.000
_cell.length_b   1.000
_cell.length_c   1.000
_cell.angle_alpha   90.00
_cell.angle_beta   90.00
_cell.angle_gamma   90.00
#
_symmetry.space_group_name_H-M   'P 1'
#
loop_
_entity.id
_entity.type
_entity.pdbx_description
1 polymer ?
#
loop_
_entity_poly.entity_id
_entity_poly.type
_entity_poly.pdbx_seq_one_letter_code
_entity_poly.pdbx_strand_id
1 'polypeptide(L)' 'METSASYDGSCHCGQVKYTVKISPPISEQTVIQCNCSICHINGYLMIYPKTADVTFHHADDAVKVC' A
#
# COMPACT_ATOMS: atom_id res chain seq x y z
N MET A 1 7.83 1.79 -21.91
CA MET A 1 8.83 2.18 -20.89
C MET A 1 8.09 2.07 -19.57
N GLU A 2 8.47 1.12 -18.72
CA GLU A 2 7.79 0.93 -17.43
C GLU A 2 8.17 2.09 -16.51
N THR A 3 7.30 3.11 -16.44
CA THR A 3 7.49 4.25 -15.55
C THR A 3 7.12 3.80 -14.14
N SER A 4 8.09 3.71 -13.24
CA SER A 4 7.81 3.45 -11.82
C SER A 4 7.66 4.76 -11.06
N ALA A 5 6.67 4.85 -10.17
CA ALA A 5 6.50 5.98 -9.26
C ALA A 5 6.55 5.52 -7.80
N SER A 6 7.08 6.38 -6.93
CA SER A 6 7.14 6.16 -5.49
C SER A 6 6.09 7.01 -4.79
N TYR A 7 5.43 6.42 -3.79
CA TYR A 7 4.35 7.04 -3.05
C TYR A 7 4.56 6.84 -1.56
N ASP A 8 4.38 7.91 -0.79
CA ASP A 8 4.44 7.87 0.66
C ASP A 8 3.05 7.65 1.26
N GLY A 9 2.96 6.71 2.20
CA GLY A 9 1.75 6.38 2.92
C GLY A 9 1.97 6.38 4.42
N SER A 10 0.90 6.58 5.19
CA SER A 10 0.94 6.51 6.65
C SER A 10 -0.38 6.04 7.26
N CYS A 11 -0.35 5.48 8.47
CA CYS A 11 -1.58 5.27 9.25
C CYS A 11 -2.18 6.62 9.64
N HIS A 12 -3.48 6.61 9.94
CA HIS A 12 -4.18 7.75 10.53
C HIS A 12 -3.45 8.35 11.75
N CYS A 13 -2.79 7.48 12.54
CA CYS A 13 -2.00 7.83 13.71
C CYS A 13 -0.60 8.42 13.45
N GLY A 14 -0.08 8.34 12.22
CA GLY A 14 1.31 8.69 11.88
C GLY A 14 2.40 7.76 12.43
N GLN A 15 2.07 6.80 13.30
CA GLN A 15 2.99 5.79 13.85
C GLN A 15 3.42 4.71 12.86
N VAL A 16 2.73 4.62 11.72
CA VAL A 16 3.14 3.79 10.59
C VAL A 16 3.26 4.72 9.40
N LYS A 17 4.39 4.63 8.69
CA LYS A 17 4.82 5.44 7.56
C LYS A 17 5.62 4.49 6.70
N TYR A 18 5.35 4.51 5.42
CA TYR A 18 5.99 3.62 4.48
C TYR A 18 6.07 4.33 3.13
N THR A 19 7.02 3.91 2.31
CA THR A 19 7.10 4.29 0.91
C THR A 19 6.91 3.04 0.07
N VAL A 20 6.06 3.12 -0.94
CA VAL A 20 5.85 2.04 -1.91
C VAL A 20 6.29 2.50 -3.28
N LYS A 21 7.11 1.70 -3.95
CA LYS A 21 7.44 1.86 -5.36
C LYS A 21 6.50 1.01 -6.19
N ILE A 22 5.86 1.60 -7.18
CA ILE A 22 4.81 0.94 -7.95
C ILE A 22 5.07 1.15 -9.44
N SER A 23 5.03 0.05 -10.21
CA SER A 23 5.20 0.04 -11.66
C SER A 23 4.10 -0.84 -12.27
N PRO A 24 3.27 -0.32 -13.20
CA PRO A 24 3.17 1.09 -13.65
C PRO A 24 2.63 2.02 -12.54
N PRO A 25 2.63 3.36 -12.69
CA PRO A 25 2.19 4.30 -11.65
C PRO A 25 0.72 4.06 -11.28
N ILE A 26 0.28 4.49 -10.09
CA ILE A 26 -1.09 4.23 -9.59
C ILE A 26 -2.16 4.73 -10.56
N SER A 27 -1.93 5.86 -11.24
CA SER A 27 -2.85 6.43 -12.25
C SER A 27 -3.12 5.52 -13.44
N GLU A 28 -2.22 4.57 -13.69
CA GLU A 28 -2.28 3.62 -14.80
C GLU A 28 -2.57 2.19 -14.32
N GLN A 29 -2.76 1.98 -13.01
CA GLN A 29 -3.10 0.69 -12.44
C GLN A 29 -4.60 0.50 -12.24
N THR A 30 -5.04 -0.74 -12.36
CA THR A 30 -6.37 -1.16 -11.92
C THR A 30 -6.41 -1.28 -10.41
N VAL A 31 -7.24 -0.45 -9.77
CA VAL A 31 -7.51 -0.54 -8.33
C VAL A 31 -8.51 -1.65 -8.09
N ILE A 32 -8.25 -2.47 -7.07
CA ILE A 32 -9.09 -3.61 -6.71
C ILE A 32 -10.06 -3.21 -5.61
N GLN A 33 -11.35 -3.42 -5.89
CA GLN A 33 -12.43 -3.32 -4.93
C GLN A 33 -13.03 -4.70 -4.71
N CYS A 34 -12.57 -5.39 -3.67
CA CYS A 34 -13.03 -6.74 -3.36
C CYS A 34 -14.43 -6.71 -2.72
N ASN A 35 -15.29 -7.68 -3.04
CA ASN A 35 -16.65 -7.81 -2.52
C ASN A 35 -16.76 -8.67 -1.25
N CYS A 36 -15.63 -9.01 -0.64
CA CYS A 36 -15.62 -9.72 0.64
C CYS A 36 -16.28 -8.87 1.74
N SER A 37 -16.92 -9.48 2.73
CA SER A 37 -17.68 -8.75 3.76
C SER A 37 -16.86 -7.65 4.45
N ILE A 38 -15.63 -7.97 4.88
CA ILE A 38 -14.75 -7.00 5.53
C ILE A 38 -14.30 -5.88 4.57
N CYS A 39 -14.03 -6.22 3.31
CA CYS A 39 -13.63 -5.28 2.27
C CYS A 39 -14.75 -4.27 1.98
N HIS A 40 -15.96 -4.78 1.83
CA HIS A 40 -17.15 -4.00 1.53
C HIS A 40 -17.56 -3.09 2.69
N ILE A 41 -17.58 -3.62 3.93
CA ILE A 41 -17.92 -2.84 5.13
C ILE A 41 -16.92 -1.71 5.36
N ASN A 42 -15.62 -1.95 5.16
CA ASN A 42 -14.58 -0.96 5.40
C ASN A 42 -14.30 -0.06 4.18
N GLY A 43 -14.90 -0.34 3.02
CA GLY A 43 -14.71 0.43 1.80
C GLY A 43 -13.28 0.39 1.24
N TYR A 44 -12.58 -0.74 1.38
CA TYR A 44 -11.19 -0.84 0.96
C TYR A 44 -11.01 -0.80 -0.55
N LEU A 45 -10.04 0.00 -0.98
CA LEU A 45 -9.52 0.04 -2.35
C LEU A 45 -8.03 -0.30 -2.28
N MET A 46 -7.64 -1.36 -2.97
CA MET A 46 -6.31 -1.95 -2.82
C MET A 46 -5.56 -2.04 -4.15
N ILE A 47 -4.24 -1.96 -4.05
CA ILE A 47 -3.28 -2.34 -5.07
C ILE A 47 -2.31 -3.34 -4.46
N TYR A 48 -1.67 -4.16 -5.30
CA TYR A 48 -0.81 -5.25 -4.84
C TYR A 48 0.64 -4.99 -5.29
N PRO A 49 1.44 -4.21 -4.54
CA PRO A 49 2.87 -4.08 -4.78
C PRO A 49 3.62 -5.35 -4.37
N LYS A 50 4.83 -5.53 -4.89
CA LYS A 50 5.73 -6.58 -4.41
C LYS A 50 6.28 -6.17 -3.03
N THR A 51 6.49 -7.15 -2.15
CA THR A 51 7.06 -6.90 -0.82
C THR A 51 8.41 -6.18 -0.88
N ALA A 52 9.24 -6.51 -1.86
CA ALA A 52 10.55 -5.87 -2.07
C ALA A 52 10.46 -4.38 -2.43
N ASP A 53 9.30 -3.90 -2.89
CA ASP A 53 9.07 -2.51 -3.29
C ASP A 53 8.40 -1.68 -2.18
N VAL A 54 8.22 -2.24 -0.98
CA VAL A 54 7.67 -1.56 0.20
C VAL A 54 8.79 -1.34 1.21
N THR A 55 8.96 -0.09 1.65
CA THR A 55 9.89 0.28 2.72
C THR A 55 9.12 0.88 3.88
N PHE A 56 9.23 0.31 5.07
CA PHE A 56 8.63 0.85 6.30
C PHE A 56 9.64 1.75 7.04
N HIS A 57 9.16 2.89 7.55
CA HIS A 57 9.99 3.92 8.19
C HIS A 57 9.86 3.94 9.72
N HIS A 58 9.50 2.83 10.36
CA HIS A 58 9.31 2.74 11.81
C HIS A 58 10.10 1.59 12.43
N ALA A 59 10.23 1.62 13.75
CA ALA A 59 10.75 0.49 14.52
C ALA A 59 9.84 -0.73 14.37
N ASP A 60 10.44 -1.92 14.33
CA ASP A 60 9.83 -3.20 13.95
C ASP A 60 8.59 -3.60 14.79
N ASP A 61 8.39 -2.97 15.95
CA ASP A 61 7.33 -3.29 16.90
C ASP A 61 5.97 -2.67 16.53
N ALA A 62 5.94 -1.67 15.64
CA ALA A 62 4.73 -0.92 15.29
C ALA A 62 3.84 -1.64 14.27
N VAL A 63 4.39 -2.59 13.51
CA VAL A 63 3.67 -3.34 12.47
C VAL A 63 4.11 -4.79 12.51
N LYS A 64 3.21 -5.71 12.86
CA LYS A 64 3.45 -7.14 12.61
C LYS A 64 3.35 -7.40 11.11
N VAL A 65 4.51 -7.54 10.47
CA VAL A 65 4.62 -8.10 9.12
C VAL A 65 4.52 -9.62 9.27
N CYS A 66 3.40 -10.18 8.83
CA CYS A 66 3.11 -11.62 8.89
C CYS A 66 3.82 -12.39 7.79
#